data_AF-A0A370NSI8-F1
#
_entry.id   AF-A0A370NSI8-F1
#
_cell.length_a   1.000
_cell.length_b   1.000
_cell.length_c   1.000
_cell.angle_alpha   90.00
_cell.angle_beta   90.00
_cell.angle_gamma   90.00
#
_symmetry.space_group_name_H-M   'P 1'
#
loop_
_entity.id
_entity.type
_entity.pdbx_description
1 polymer ?
#
loop_
_entity_poly.entity_id
_entity_poly.type
_entity_poly.pdbx_seq_one_letter_code
_entity_poly.pdbx_strand_id
1 'polypeptide(L)'
;MEMVSHTVINLIIFVLAIYVGYHVVWTVTPALHTPLMAVTNAISAIIIVGAMMAAGLTEGYVGRAMGTLAVALAAVNVFGGFLVTQRMLEMFRKKAPKVRPEAKAQPGGRVAEVAQ
;
A
#
# COMPACT_ATOMS: atom_id res chain seq x y z
N MET A 1 -27.00 -22.56 17.56
CA MET A 1 -25.53 -22.62 17.69
C MET A 1 -25.07 -21.56 18.68
N GLU A 2 -25.42 -21.72 19.96
CA GLU A 2 -24.95 -20.83 21.05
C GLU A 2 -24.25 -21.68 22.11
N MET A 3 -23.11 -22.26 21.76
CA MET A 3 -22.24 -22.94 22.75
C MET A 3 -20.98 -22.13 23.08
N VAL A 4 -20.76 -20.99 22.41
CA VAL A 4 -19.57 -20.17 22.58
C VAL A 4 -19.96 -18.69 22.56
N SER A 5 -19.50 -17.95 23.58
CA SER A 5 -19.73 -16.50 23.70
C SER A 5 -19.10 -15.73 22.52
N HIS A 6 -19.79 -14.71 22.00
CA HIS A 6 -19.28 -13.82 20.95
C HIS A 6 -17.93 -13.19 21.32
N THR A 7 -17.71 -12.87 22.60
CA THR A 7 -16.43 -12.35 23.08
C THR A 7 -15.31 -13.37 22.90
N VAL A 8 -15.58 -14.65 23.16
CA VAL A 8 -14.61 -15.73 22.96
C VAL A 8 -14.29 -15.90 21.48
N ILE A 9 -15.30 -15.83 20.60
CA ILE A 9 -15.11 -15.87 19.14
C ILE A 9 -14.25 -14.69 18.67
N ASN A 10 -14.57 -13.46 19.08
CA ASN A 10 -13.80 -12.26 18.72
C ASN A 10 -12.37 -12.32 19.24
N LEU A 11 -12.16 -12.88 20.43
CA LEU A 11 -10.83 -13.07 21.00
C LEU A 11 -10.01 -14.10 20.20
N ILE A 12 -10.64 -15.20 19.78
CA ILE A 12 -9.99 -16.19 18.89
C ILE A 12 -9.58 -15.52 17.58
N ILE A 13 -10.49 -14.75 16.95
CA ILE A 13 -10.20 -14.02 15.72
C ILE A 13 -9.04 -13.04 15.93
N PHE A 14 -9.03 -12.30 17.04
CA PHE A 14 -7.97 -11.35 17.37
C PHE A 14 -6.60 -12.04 17.51
N VAL A 15 -6.52 -13.14 18.25
CA VAL A 15 -5.26 -13.89 18.45
C VAL A 15 -4.78 -14.49 17.13
N LEU A 16 -5.68 -15.09 16.34
CA LEU A 16 -5.33 -15.65 15.02
C LEU A 16 -4.89 -14.56 14.04
N ALA A 17 -5.52 -13.38 14.07
CA ALA A 17 -5.12 -12.25 13.24
C ALA A 17 -3.71 -11.74 13.58
N ILE A 18 -3.35 -11.67 14.87
CA ILE A 18 -1.98 -11.34 15.30
C ILE A 18 -0.98 -12.37 14.79
N TYR A 19 -1.28 -13.67 14.94
CA TYR A 19 -0.42 -14.75 14.48
C TYR A 19 -0.14 -14.66 12.98
N VAL A 20 -1.20 -14.48 12.18
CA VAL A 20 -1.08 -14.30 10.72
C VAL A 20 -0.28 -13.03 10.40
N GLY A 21 -0.57 -11.90 11.05
CA GLY A 21 0.12 -10.64 10.84
C GLY A 21 1.63 -10.73 11.11
N TYR A 22 2.01 -11.43 12.18
CA TYR A 22 3.42 -11.68 12.52
C TYR A 22 4.15 -12.43 11.40
N HIS A 23 3.59 -13.55 10.92
CA HIS A 23 4.22 -14.32 9.84
C HIS A 23 4.27 -13.57 8.51
N VAL A 24 3.24 -12.79 8.17
CA VAL A 24 3.22 -12.00 6.94
C VAL A 24 4.29 -10.91 6.92
N VAL A 25 4.52 -10.24 8.06
CA VAL A 25 5.51 -9.16 8.17
C VAL A 25 6.94 -9.69 8.31
N TRP A 26 7.14 -10.83 8.95
CA TRP A 26 8.48 -11.36 9.22
C TRP A 26 9.20 -11.86 7.96
N THR A 27 8.47 -12.23 6.91
CA THR A 27 9.03 -12.80 5.67
C THR A 27 9.26 -11.77 4.55
N VAL A 28 9.23 -10.47 4.86
CA VAL A 28 9.43 -9.42 3.83
C VAL A 28 10.91 -9.19 3.53
N THR A 29 11.21 -8.87 2.27
CA THR A 29 12.58 -8.51 1.84
C THR A 29 13.01 -7.18 2.49
N PRO A 30 14.27 -7.02 2.92
CA PRO A 30 14.72 -5.80 3.61
C PRO A 30 14.49 -4.47 2.85
N ALA A 31 14.56 -4.52 1.52
CA ALA A 31 14.28 -3.36 0.66
C ALA A 31 12.82 -2.87 0.72
N LEU A 32 11.90 -3.69 1.26
CA LEU A 32 10.48 -3.40 1.35
C LEU A 32 10.04 -2.91 2.72
N HIS A 33 10.91 -2.80 3.73
CA HIS A 33 10.49 -2.31 5.06
C HIS A 33 9.91 -0.89 5.02
N THR A 34 10.52 0.01 4.24
CA THR A 34 10.03 1.39 4.09
C THR A 34 8.69 1.45 3.34
N PRO A 35 8.52 0.77 2.19
CA PRO A 35 7.19 0.61 1.57
C PRO A 35 6.16 -0.08 2.49
N LEU A 36 6.56 -1.09 3.25
CA LEU A 36 5.68 -1.81 4.18
C LEU A 36 5.16 -0.87 5.27
N MET A 37 6.04 -0.02 5.83
CA MET A 37 5.63 1.00 6.79
C MET A 37 4.55 1.92 6.19
N ALA A 38 4.73 2.37 4.95
CA ALA A 38 3.73 3.20 4.26
C ALA A 38 2.40 2.46 4.04
N VAL A 39 2.43 1.18 3.64
CA VAL A 39 1.23 0.33 3.50
C VAL A 39 0.51 0.19 4.83
N THR A 40 1.23 -0.08 5.93
CA THR A 40 0.60 -0.24 7.26
C THR A 40 -0.07 1.05 7.73
N ASN A 41 0.47 2.22 7.37
CA ASN A 41 -0.21 3.49 7.61
C ASN A 41 -1.52 3.58 6.82
N ALA A 42 -1.52 3.23 5.53
CA ALA A 42 -2.73 3.20 4.71
C ALA A 42 -3.80 2.21 5.23
N ILE A 43 -3.38 1.02 5.70
CA ILE A 43 -4.28 0.01 6.28
C ILE A 43 -4.91 0.50 7.58
N SER A 44 -4.19 1.28 8.40
CA SER A 44 -4.71 1.84 9.65
C SER A 44 -5.95 2.72 9.45
N ALA A 45 -6.18 3.21 8.22
CA ALA A 45 -7.34 3.99 7.85
C ALA A 45 -8.68 3.23 7.92
N ILE A 46 -8.68 1.92 8.26
CA ILE A 46 -9.87 1.12 8.57
C ILE A 46 -10.77 1.76 9.64
N ILE A 47 -10.22 2.67 10.47
CA ILE A 47 -10.98 3.52 11.40
C ILE A 47 -12.13 4.30 10.72
N ILE A 48 -12.09 4.49 9.40
CA ILE A 48 -13.17 5.11 8.62
C ILE A 48 -14.51 4.40 8.82
N VAL A 49 -14.52 3.07 9.00
CA VAL A 49 -15.74 2.30 9.26
C VAL A 49 -16.41 2.76 10.55
N GLY A 50 -15.61 2.90 11.62
CA GLY A 50 -16.10 3.43 12.90
C GLY A 50 -16.53 4.89 12.81
N ALA A 51 -15.80 5.72 12.07
CA ALA A 51 -16.15 7.12 11.86
C ALA A 51 -17.47 7.28 11.09
N MET A 52 -17.73 6.45 10.08
CA MET A 52 -18.99 6.44 9.33
C MET A 52 -20.16 6.04 10.22
N MET A 53 -19.98 5.03 11.08
CA MET A 53 -20.99 4.66 12.08
C MET A 53 -21.24 5.82 13.07
N ALA A 54 -20.19 6.48 13.55
CA ALA A 54 -20.33 7.64 14.44
C ALA A 54 -21.05 8.82 13.75
N ALA A 55 -20.76 9.10 12.48
CA ALA A 55 -21.42 10.18 11.74
C ALA A 55 -22.90 9.86 11.40
N GLY A 56 -23.22 8.59 11.18
CA GLY A 56 -24.54 8.15 10.74
C GLY A 56 -25.51 7.81 11.87
N LEU A 57 -25.01 7.26 12.97
CA LEU A 57 -25.83 6.68 14.05
C LEU A 57 -25.84 7.53 15.34
N THR A 58 -24.98 8.55 15.45
CA THR A 58 -24.94 9.39 16.66
C THR A 58 -26.05 10.43 16.66
N GLU A 59 -26.80 10.48 17.76
CA GLU A 59 -27.78 11.52 18.01
C GLU A 59 -27.14 12.76 18.64
N GLY A 60 -27.68 13.93 18.32
CA GLY A 60 -27.18 15.22 18.80
C GLY A 60 -26.15 15.87 17.88
N TYR A 61 -26.18 17.21 17.87
CA TYR A 61 -25.41 18.03 16.93
C TYR A 61 -23.89 17.84 17.09
N VAL A 62 -23.39 17.85 18.33
CA VAL A 62 -21.95 17.76 18.63
C VAL A 62 -21.39 16.39 18.21
N GLY A 63 -22.07 15.30 18.55
CA GLY A 63 -21.62 13.96 18.21
C GLY A 63 -21.60 13.72 16.70
N ARG A 64 -22.62 14.20 15.99
CA ARG A 64 -22.69 14.09 14.53
C ARG A 64 -21.64 14.95 13.82
N ALA A 65 -21.38 16.15 14.32
CA ALA A 65 -20.32 17.02 13.81
C ALA A 65 -18.94 16.39 13.99
N MET A 66 -18.66 15.84 15.18
CA MET A 66 -17.41 15.13 15.48
C MET A 66 -17.26 13.87 14.62
N GLY A 67 -18.32 13.08 14.44
CA GLY A 67 -18.30 11.92 13.55
C GLY A 67 -17.99 12.30 12.10
N THR A 68 -18.62 13.37 11.60
CA THR A 68 -18.36 13.88 10.25
C THR A 68 -16.92 14.35 10.08
N LEU A 69 -16.37 15.04 11.09
CA LEU A 69 -14.97 15.45 11.11
C LEU A 69 -14.01 14.26 11.19
N ALA A 70 -14.36 13.23 11.96
CA ALA A 70 -13.61 11.98 12.01
C ALA A 70 -13.58 11.27 10.65
N VAL A 71 -14.69 11.26 9.91
CA VAL A 71 -14.73 10.71 8.53
C VAL A 71 -13.79 11.50 7.62
N ALA A 72 -13.81 12.83 7.69
CA ALA A 72 -12.92 13.67 6.88
C ALA A 72 -11.44 13.39 7.17
N LEU A 73 -11.05 13.29 8.45
CA LEU A 73 -9.68 12.95 8.85
C LEU A 73 -9.29 11.52 8.45
N ALA A 74 -10.20 10.55 8.61
CA ALA A 74 -9.96 9.18 8.19
C ALA A 74 -9.76 9.10 6.67
N ALA A 75 -10.54 9.85 5.88
CA ALA A 75 -10.38 9.91 4.43
C ALA A 75 -9.00 10.42 4.02
N VAL A 76 -8.46 11.46 4.68
CA VAL A 76 -7.09 11.94 4.43
C VAL A 76 -6.06 10.83 4.65
N ASN A 77 -6.23 10.01 5.68
CA ASN A 77 -5.34 8.88 5.94
C ASN A 77 -5.47 7.78 4.85
N VAL A 78 -6.70 7.43 4.42
CA VAL A 78 -6.94 6.51 3.30
C VAL A 78 -6.22 7.02 2.04
N PHE A 79 -6.60 8.20 1.55
CA PHE A 79 -6.12 8.69 0.27
C PHE A 79 -4.62 9.02 0.31
N GLY A 80 -4.15 9.66 1.39
CA GLY A 80 -2.73 9.99 1.56
C GLY A 80 -1.87 8.73 1.68
N GLY A 81 -2.28 7.76 2.49
CA GLY A 81 -1.56 6.51 2.71
C GLY A 81 -1.41 5.70 1.42
N PHE A 82 -2.49 5.51 0.66
CA PHE A 82 -2.44 4.74 -0.59
C PHE A 82 -1.69 5.47 -1.71
N LEU A 83 -1.83 6.79 -1.85
CA LEU A 83 -1.13 7.57 -2.89
C LEU A 83 0.38 7.57 -2.68
N VAL A 84 0.84 7.75 -1.44
CA VAL A 84 2.28 7.72 -1.11
C VAL A 84 2.85 6.32 -1.32
N THR A 85 2.12 5.29 -0.89
CA THR A 85 2.51 3.89 -1.08
C THR A 85 2.68 3.52 -2.55
N GLN A 86 1.74 3.93 -3.41
CA GLN A 86 1.83 3.69 -4.85
C GLN A 86 3.09 4.32 -5.45
N ARG A 87 3.38 5.59 -5.12
CA ARG A 87 4.61 6.26 -5.57
C ARG A 87 5.86 5.55 -5.10
N MET A 88 5.86 5.01 -3.87
CA MET A 88 6.99 4.25 -3.34
C MET A 88 7.21 2.93 -4.08
N LEU A 89 6.13 2.21 -4.40
CA LEU A 89 6.20 0.92 -5.11
C LEU A 89 6.52 1.08 -6.60
N GLU A 90 6.12 2.19 -7.22
CA GLU A 90 6.46 2.51 -8.61
C GLU A 90 7.96 2.63 -8.85
N MET A 91 8.74 3.07 -7.84
CA MET A 91 10.19 3.15 -7.92
C MET A 91 10.88 1.78 -8.02
N PHE A 92 10.19 0.70 -7.62
CA PHE A 92 10.69 -0.68 -7.75
C PHE A 92 10.29 -1.33 -9.08
N ARG A 93 9.43 -0.69 -9.89
CA ARG A 93 9.07 -1.19 -11.22
C ARG A 93 10.21 -0.84 -12.17
N LYS A 94 10.91 -1.85 -12.71
CA LYS A 94 11.87 -1.65 -13.80
C LYS A 94 11.17 -0.92 -14.95
N LYS A 95 11.67 0.25 -15.34
CA LYS A 95 11.30 0.86 -16.64
C LYS A 95 11.49 -0.21 -17.71
N ALA A 96 10.47 -0.40 -18.56
CA ALA A 96 10.58 -1.27 -19.73
C ALA A 96 11.89 -0.93 -20.46
N PRO A 97 12.68 -1.94 -20.88
CA PRO A 97 13.92 -1.68 -21.58
C PRO A 97 13.59 -0.81 -22.79
N LYS A 98 14.14 0.41 -22.82
CA LYS A 98 14.15 1.20 -24.05
C LYS A 98 14.89 0.34 -25.07
N VAL A 99 14.16 -0.22 -26.04
CA VAL A 99 14.75 -0.85 -27.21
C VAL A 99 15.66 0.21 -27.82
N ARG A 100 16.97 0.03 -27.63
CA ARG A 100 17.98 0.90 -28.22
C ARG A 100 17.89 0.60 -29.71
N PRO A 101 17.58 1.58 -30.60
CA PRO A 101 17.58 1.32 -32.02
C PRO A 101 18.93 0.74 -32.38
N GLU A 102 18.92 -0.46 -32.94
CA GLU A 102 20.12 -1.20 -33.33
C GLU A 102 20.98 -0.27 -34.19
N ALA A 103 22.21 -0.02 -33.73
CA ALA A 103 23.20 0.67 -34.53
C ALA A 103 23.43 -0.19 -35.77
N LYS A 104 22.95 0.29 -36.93
CA LYS A 104 23.13 -0.37 -38.23
C LYS A 104 24.62 -0.71 -38.37
N ALA A 105 24.92 -2.00 -38.44
CA ALA A 105 26.24 -2.50 -38.79
C ALA A 105 26.63 -1.92 -40.15
N GLN A 106 27.70 -1.13 -40.18
CA GLN A 106 28.30 -0.63 -41.42
C GLN A 106 29.19 -1.75 -41.99
N PRO A 107 28.88 -2.31 -43.17
CA PRO A 107 29.69 -3.38 -43.74
C PRO A 107 30.79 -2.79 -44.63
N GLY A 108 32.06 -3.02 -44.27
CA GLY A 108 33.25 -2.96 -45.14
C GLY A 108 33.62 -1.58 -45.73
N GLY A 109 34.87 -1.20 -45.91
CA GLY A 109 36.15 -1.85 -45.66
C GLY A 109 37.23 -0.77 -45.62
N ARG A 110 38.14 -0.87 -44.66
CA ARG A 110 39.41 -0.15 -44.67
C ARG A 110 40.40 -0.97 -45.49
N VAL A 111 40.42 -0.77 -46.81
CA VAL A 111 41.55 -1.20 -47.66
C VAL A 111 41.69 -0.23 -48.83
N ALA A 112 42.04 1.03 -48.56
CA ALA A 112 42.46 1.98 -49.60
C ALA A 112 43.21 3.19 -49.00
N GLU A 113 44.19 2.96 -48.11
CA GLU A 113 45.10 4.03 -47.68
C GLU A 113 46.53 3.48 -47.50
N VAL A 114 47.01 2.74 -48.51
CA VAL A 114 48.43 2.42 -48.69
C VAL A 114 48.70 2.25 -50.20
N ALA A 115 48.41 3.27 -51.00
CA ALA A 115 48.91 3.42 -52.37
C ALA A 115 48.44 4.77 -52.95
N GLN A 116 49.08 5.86 -52.54
CA GLN A 116 49.41 7.03 -53.37
C GLN A 116 50.26 8.01 -52.55
#